data_AF-A0A2V8HQR2-F1
#
_entry.id   AF-A0A2V8HQR2-F1
#
_cell.length_a   1.000
_cell.length_b   1.000
_cell.length_c   1.000
_cell.angle_alpha   90.00
_cell.angle_beta   90.00
_cell.angle_gamma   90.00
#
_symmetry.space_group_name_H-M   'P 1'
#
loop_
_entity.id
_entity.type
_entity.pdbx_description
1 polymer ?
#
loop_
_entity_poly.entity_id
_entity_poly.type
_entity_poly.pdbx_seq_one_letter_code
_entity_poly.pdbx_strand_id
1 'polypeptide(L)' 'MRSPQTHINYRFGPFELDSTRRRLSRDGEPLLVSDRHLEILSLLAANAGQVISKDESIEAAWKDVAVAHSAA' A
#
# COMPACT_ATOMS: atom_id res chain seq x y z
N MET A 1 -26.37 13.84 -3.79
CA MET A 1 -26.21 12.41 -4.12
C MET A 1 -24.71 12.14 -4.20
N ARG A 2 -24.13 11.26 -3.37
CA ARG A 2 -22.70 10.94 -3.42
C ARG A 2 -22.44 10.07 -4.66
N SER A 3 -21.62 10.54 -5.60
CA SER A 3 -21.17 9.75 -6.74
C SER A 3 -20.54 8.44 -6.25
N PRO A 4 -20.66 7.32 -6.99
CA PRO A 4 -19.89 6.11 -6.67
C PRO A 4 -18.40 6.44 -6.88
N GLN A 5 -17.72 6.80 -5.80
CA GLN A 5 -16.28 6.86 -5.78
C GLN A 5 -15.81 5.41 -5.89
N THR A 6 -15.13 5.05 -6.99
CA THR A 6 -14.50 3.74 -7.14
C THR A 6 -13.44 3.60 -6.04
N HIS A 7 -13.83 3.06 -4.89
CA HIS A 7 -12.89 2.72 -3.83
C HIS A 7 -12.10 1.49 -4.27
N ILE A 8 -10.81 1.67 -4.48
CA ILE A 8 -9.89 0.57 -4.78
C ILE A 8 -9.56 -0.12 -3.46
N ASN A 9 -10.23 -1.24 -3.19
CA ASN A 9 -9.99 -2.10 -2.04
C ASN A 9 -9.29 -3.39 -2.48
N TYR A 10 -8.19 -3.73 -1.82
CA TYR A 10 -7.48 -4.98 -2.03
C TYR A 10 -7.74 -5.94 -0.88
N ARG A 11 -7.81 -7.24 -1.18
CA ARG A 11 -7.91 -8.30 -0.17
C ARG A 11 -6.84 -9.36 -0.41
N PHE A 12 -6.10 -9.69 0.63
CA PHE A 12 -5.08 -10.75 0.61
C PHE A 12 -5.13 -11.51 1.94
N GLY A 13 -5.56 -12.76 1.89
CA GLY A 13 -5.85 -13.53 3.10
C GLY A 13 -6.89 -12.81 3.99
N PRO A 14 -6.66 -12.68 5.31
CA PRO A 14 -7.58 -12.01 6.23
C PRO A 14 -7.49 -10.48 6.17
N PHE A 15 -6.62 -9.92 5.32
CA PHE A 15 -6.35 -8.49 5.29
C PHE A 15 -7.20 -7.79 4.23
N GLU A 16 -7.79 -6.67 4.62
CA GLU A 16 -8.45 -5.74 3.71
C GLU A 16 -7.76 -4.38 3.74
N LEU A 17 -7.28 -3.95 2.58
CA LEU A 17 -6.57 -2.69 2.37
C LEU A 17 -7.46 -1.74 1.57
N ASP A 18 -7.86 -0.66 2.21
CA ASP A 18 -8.56 0.46 1.60
C ASP A 18 -7.53 1.53 1.22
N SER A 19 -7.14 1.54 -0.06
CA SER A 19 -6.11 2.46 -0.56
C SER A 19 -6.58 3.92 -0.52
N THR A 20 -7.90 4.15 -0.63
CA THR A 20 -8.47 5.50 -0.65
C THR A 20 -8.54 6.10 0.75
N ARG A 21 -8.90 5.28 1.74
CA ARG A 21 -8.98 5.72 3.14
C ARG A 21 -7.72 5.44 3.94
N ARG A 22 -6.67 4.92 3.29
CA ARG A 22 -5.40 4.52 3.92
C ARG A 22 -5.62 3.73 5.20
N ARG A 23 -6.36 2.63 5.09
CA ARG A 23 -6.68 1.76 6.23
C ARG A 23 -6.40 0.31 5.89
N LEU A 24 -5.70 -0.38 6.79
CA LEU A 24 -5.61 -1.82 6.80
C LEU A 24 -6.51 -2.36 7.90
N SER A 25 -7.20 -3.46 7.62
CA SER A 25 -7.86 -4.26 8.65
C SER A 25 -7.50 -5.72 8.49
N ARG A 26 -7.58 -6.47 9.59
CA ARG A 26 -7.41 -7.92 9.61
C ARG A 26 -8.62 -8.52 10.29
N ASP A 27 -9.31 -9.41 9.60
CA ASP A 27 -10.54 -10.04 10.11
C ASP A 27 -11.60 -9.00 10.55
N GLY A 28 -11.64 -7.85 9.85
CA GLY A 28 -12.53 -6.72 10.15
C GLY A 28 -12.01 -5.72 11.19
N GLU A 29 -10.95 -6.05 11.93
CA GLU A 29 -10.37 -5.18 12.96
C GLU A 29 -9.32 -4.23 12.35
N PRO A 30 -9.40 -2.91 12.60
CA PRO A 30 -8.45 -1.94 12.05
C PRO A 30 -7.05 -2.15 12.65
N LEU A 31 -6.03 -2.14 11.77
CA LEU A 31 -4.62 -2.22 12.17
C LEU A 31 -3.98 -0.82 12.08
N LEU A 32 -3.26 -0.45 13.14
CA LEU A 32 -2.41 0.74 13.14
C LEU A 32 -1.12 0.43 12.39
N VAL A 33 -1.04 0.90 11.16
CA VAL A 33 0.14 0.79 10.31
C VAL A 33 0.45 2.17 9.75
N SER A 34 1.73 2.51 9.62
CA SER A 34 2.09 3.82 9.05
C SER A 34 1.74 3.89 7.57
N ASP A 35 1.46 5.10 7.08
CA ASP A 35 1.14 5.39 5.68
C ASP A 35 2.13 4.76 4.70
N ARG A 36 3.43 4.79 5.00
CA ARG A 36 4.46 4.18 4.14
C ARG A 36 4.29 2.66 3.98
N HIS A 37 3.93 1.95 5.04
CA HIS A 37 3.67 0.50 4.91
C HIS A 37 2.39 0.25 4.10
N LEU A 38 1.37 1.11 4.23
CA LEU A 38 0.15 1.03 3.44
C LEU A 38 0.41 1.29 1.95
N GLU A 39 1.33 2.20 1.61
CA GLU A 39 1.75 2.45 0.23
C GLU A 39 2.44 1.23 -0.37
N ILE A 40 3.38 0.61 0.35
CA ILE A 40 4.05 -0.62 -0.10
C ILE A 40 3.03 -1.75 -0.29
N LEU A 41 2.13 -1.96 0.66
CA LEU A 41 1.09 -2.98 0.55
C LEU A 41 0.15 -2.71 -0.63
N SER A 42 -0.17 -1.44 -0.91
CA SER A 42 -0.99 -1.05 -2.06
C SER A 42 -0.29 -1.35 -3.38
N LEU A 43 1.01 -1.06 -3.47
CA LEU A 43 1.83 -1.37 -4.64
C LEU A 43 1.89 -2.89 -4.90
N LEU A 44 2.17 -3.68 -3.86
CA LEU A 44 2.24 -5.13 -3.96
C LEU A 44 0.89 -5.73 -4.33
N ALA A 45 -0.20 -5.23 -3.74
CA ALA A 45 -1.55 -5.71 -4.03
C ALA A 45 -2.02 -5.34 -5.45
N ALA A 46 -1.65 -4.14 -5.95
CA ALA A 46 -1.93 -3.72 -7.32
C ALA A 46 -1.20 -4.57 -8.37
N ASN A 47 -0.03 -5.12 -8.02
CA ASN A 47 0.80 -5.94 -8.89
C ASN A 47 0.85 -7.41 -8.43
N ALA A 48 -0.24 -7.90 -7.84
CA ALA A 48 -0.30 -9.24 -7.27
C ALA A 48 0.09 -10.33 -8.31
N GLY A 49 1.03 -11.19 -7.94
CA GLY A 49 1.54 -12.26 -8.80
C GLY A 49 2.67 -11.84 -9.75
N GLN A 50 3.10 -10.58 -9.74
CA GLN A 50 4.31 -10.12 -10.43
C GLN A 50 5.47 -9.99 -9.45
N VAL A 51 6.69 -10.28 -9.93
CA VAL A 51 7.91 -9.97 -9.18
C VAL A 51 8.19 -8.48 -9.34
N ILE A 52 8.18 -7.74 -8.24
CA ILE A 52 8.55 -6.32 -8.22
C ILE A 52 10.00 -6.20 -7.74
N SER A 53 10.82 -5.46 -8.47
CA SER A 53 12.21 -5.23 -8.09
C SER A 53 12.28 -4.38 -6.81
N LYS A 54 13.39 -4.52 -6.07
CA LYS A 54 13.65 -3.67 -4.90
C LYS A 54 13.62 -2.19 -5.26
N ASP A 55 14.21 -1.83 -6.41
CA ASP A 55 14.27 -0.45 -6.88
C ASP A 55 12.88 0.10 -7.24
N GLU A 56 12.05 -0.69 -7.92
CA GLU A 56 10.65 -0.32 -8.23
C GLU A 56 9.81 -0.16 -6.96
N SER A 57 10.05 -1.00 -5.95
CA SER A 57 9.38 -0.90 -4.64
C SER A 57 9.78 0.38 -3.91
N ILE A 58 11.05 0.76 -4.00
CA ILE A 58 11.59 1.99 -3.41
C ILE A 58 11.06 3.21 -4.16
N GLU A 59 11.09 3.22 -5.49
CA GLU A 59 10.60 4.36 -6.26
C GLU A 59 9.10 4.61 -6.02
N ALA A 60 8.29 3.55 -5.99
CA ALA A 60 6.85 3.67 -5.81
C ALA A 60 6.43 4.12 -4.40
N ALA A 61 7.11 3.66 -3.34
CA ALA A 61 6.79 4.04 -1.96
C ALA A 61 7.53 5.31 -1.47
N TRP A 62 8.46 5.85 -2.27
CA TRP A 62 9.21 7.07 -1.96
C TRP A 62 9.14 8.13 -3.07
N LYS A 63 8.11 8.08 -3.92
CA LYS A 63 7.88 9.05 -5.00
C LYS A 63 7.86 10.52 -4.54
N ASP A 64 7.67 10.78 -3.24
CA ASP A 64 7.68 12.12 -2.60
C ASP A 64 8.71 12.29 -1.47
N VAL A 65 9.63 11.33 -1.25
CA VAL A 65 10.63 11.42 -0.17
C VAL A 65 12.00 10.98 -0.66
N ALA A 66 12.96 11.89 -0.69
CA ALA A 66 14.35 11.58 -1.00
C ALA A 66 14.89 10.47 -0.08
N VAL A 67 15.13 9.28 -0.65
CA VAL A 67 15.83 8.19 0.03
C VAL A 67 17.32 8.47 -0.04
N ALA A 68 17.89 8.97 1.06
CA ALA A 68 19.34 9.03 1.17
C ALA A 68 19.89 7.62 1.37
N HIS A 69 20.75 7.17 0.45
CA HIS A 69 21.52 5.95 0.60
C HIS A 69 22.64 6.23 1.60
N SER A 70 22.55 5.75 2.84
CA SER A 70 23.70 5.79 3.76
C SER A 70 24.64 4.64 3.37
N ALA A 71 25.68 4.96 2.61
CA ALA A 71 26.86 4.11 2.51
C ALA A 71 27.64 4.20 3.84
N ALA A 72 27.92 3.05 4.44
CA ALA A 72 28.88 2.92 5.54
C ALA A 72 30.26 2.62 4.96
#